data_AF-A0A174GCY8-F1
#
_entry.id   AF-A0A174GCY8-F1
#
_cell.length_a   1.000
_cell.length_b   1.000
_cell.length_c   1.000
_cell.angle_alpha   90.00
_cell.angle_beta   90.00
_cell.angle_gamma   90.00
#
_symmetry.space_group_name_H-M   'P 1'
#
loop_
_entity.id
_entity.type
_entity.pdbx_description
1 polymer ?
#
loop_
_entity_poly.entity_id
_entity_poly.type
_entity_poly.pdbx_seq_one_letter_code
_entity_poly.pdbx_strand_id
1 'polypeptide(L)'
;MEQPQDLFGNYKYCEECKRPLPLTYKENLCPSCIEQKLFREVKEYIRENDVNEYDVAQHFHIPHMQVKKWIREGRIEYKDDHLNTITMHCTRCGAPISFGTLCAKCMRQKDVSVHSSAREDVSDSRMRFIED
;
A
#
# COMPACT_ATOMS: atom_id res chain seq x y z
N MET A 1 28.02 -20.85 50.57
CA MET A 1 28.37 -20.09 49.36
C MET A 1 28.15 -21.02 48.18
N GLU A 2 26.91 -21.10 47.70
CA GLU A 2 26.60 -21.87 46.51
C GLU A 2 27.03 -21.04 45.30
N GLN A 3 28.03 -21.54 44.57
CA GLN A 3 28.43 -20.96 43.29
C GLN A 3 27.25 -21.13 42.32
N PRO A 4 26.78 -20.07 41.64
CA PRO A 4 25.78 -20.23 40.59
C PRO A 4 26.45 -20.98 39.45
N GLN A 5 26.05 -22.24 39.28
CA GLN A 5 26.39 -23.04 38.10
C GLN A 5 25.94 -22.25 36.87
N ASP A 6 26.86 -22.02 35.94
CA ASP A 6 26.70 -21.20 34.75
C ASP A 6 25.31 -21.36 34.09
N LEU A 7 24.45 -20.35 34.28
CA LEU A 7 23.08 -20.22 33.74
C LEU A 7 23.03 -20.07 32.20
N PHE A 8 24.17 -20.11 31.53
CA PHE A 8 24.29 -19.84 30.10
C PHE A 8 24.47 -21.16 29.35
N GLY A 9 23.35 -21.87 29.16
CA GLY A 9 23.25 -22.75 27.99
C GLY A 9 23.63 -21.92 26.77
N ASN A 10 24.63 -22.36 26.00
CA ASN A 10 24.91 -21.71 24.72
C ASN A 10 23.58 -21.79 23.92
N TYR A 11 23.02 -20.67 23.48
CA TYR A 11 21.80 -20.64 22.67
C TYR A 11 22.16 -20.05 21.32
N LYS A 12 21.62 -20.64 20.25
CA LYS A 12 21.60 -20.00 18.95
C LYS A 12 20.48 -18.94 18.96
N TYR A 13 20.56 -17.90 18.16
CA TYR A 13 19.49 -16.92 18.04
C TYR A 13 18.97 -16.88 16.61
N CYS A 14 17.65 -16.75 16.45
CA CYS A 14 17.05 -16.53 15.15
C CYS A 14 17.57 -15.22 14.55
N GLU A 15 17.97 -15.22 13.28
CA GLU A 15 18.51 -14.01 12.66
C GLU A 15 17.48 -12.87 12.54
N GLU A 16 16.21 -13.20 12.30
CA GLU A 16 15.10 -12.25 12.10
C GLU A 16 14.50 -11.75 13.42
N CYS A 17 14.08 -12.64 14.32
CA CYS A 17 13.36 -12.26 15.54
C CYS A 17 14.19 -12.32 16.82
N LYS A 18 15.48 -12.69 16.73
CA LYS A 18 16.41 -12.86 17.87
C LYS A 18 15.90 -13.78 18.98
N ARG A 19 14.93 -14.65 18.69
CA ARG A 19 14.42 -15.65 19.62
C ARG A 19 15.51 -16.69 19.92
N PRO A 20 15.70 -17.12 21.19
CA PRO A 20 16.64 -18.18 21.51
C PRO A 20 16.18 -19.50 20.87
N LEU A 21 17.14 -20.20 20.28
CA LEU A 21 17.04 -21.48 19.60
C LEU A 21 18.03 -22.46 20.26
N PRO A 22 17.68 -23.75 20.35
CA PRO A 22 18.63 -24.77 20.78
C PRO A 22 19.88 -24.80 19.88
N LEU A 23 21.06 -25.09 20.41
CA LEU A 23 22.28 -25.24 19.60
C LEU A 23 22.20 -26.37 18.59
N THR A 24 21.41 -27.39 18.90
CA THR A 24 21.17 -28.55 18.02
C THR A 24 20.30 -28.18 16.81
N TYR A 25 19.75 -26.96 16.78
CA TYR A 25 18.92 -26.48 15.71
C TYR A 25 19.77 -26.06 14.49
N LYS A 26 19.58 -26.77 13.37
CA LYS A 26 20.40 -26.62 12.16
C LYS A 26 20.17 -25.29 11.44
N GLU A 27 18.91 -24.86 11.36
CA GLU A 27 18.52 -23.66 10.63
C GLU A 27 18.89 -22.36 11.38
N ASN A 28 19.08 -21.26 10.65
CA ASN A 28 19.39 -19.94 11.22
C ASN A 28 18.14 -19.14 11.62
N LEU A 29 16.98 -19.57 11.13
CA LEU A 29 15.69 -18.93 11.37
C LEU A 29 14.81 -19.85 12.21
N CYS A 30 14.10 -19.29 13.19
CA CYS A 30 13.14 -20.07 13.96
C CYS A 30 11.99 -20.57 13.05
N PRO A 31 11.29 -21.66 13.42
CA PRO A 31 10.23 -22.23 12.59
C PRO A 31 9.14 -21.21 12.24
N SER A 32 8.83 -20.29 13.16
CA SER A 32 7.88 -19.20 12.89
C SER A 32 8.37 -18.21 11.83
N CYS A 33 9.66 -17.86 11.82
CA CYS A 33 10.24 -16.98 10.81
C CYS A 33 10.36 -17.67 9.45
N ILE A 34 10.67 -18.97 9.44
CA ILE A 34 10.65 -19.78 8.21
C ILE A 34 9.25 -19.79 7.62
N GLU A 35 8.23 -20.07 8.43
CA GLU A 35 6.83 -20.08 7.98
C GLU A 35 6.38 -18.70 7.49
N GLN A 36 6.78 -17.62 8.17
CA GLN A 36 6.48 -16.25 7.72
C GLN A 36 7.15 -15.91 6.39
N LYS A 37 8.39 -16.34 6.18
CA LYS A 37 9.10 -16.15 4.92
C LYS A 37 8.40 -16.89 3.78
N LEU A 38 8.06 -18.16 4.02
CA LEU A 38 7.31 -18.99 3.07
C LEU A 38 5.95 -18.37 2.74
N PHE A 39 5.23 -17.88 3.75
CA PHE A 39 3.96 -17.19 3.58
C PHE A 39 4.10 -15.95 2.67
N ARG A 40 5.16 -15.16 2.86
CA ARG A 40 5.43 -13.98 2.02
C ARG A 40 5.70 -14.38 0.56
N GLU A 41 6.53 -15.39 0.36
CA GLU A 41 6.84 -15.92 -0.99
C GLU A 41 5.58 -16.46 -1.68
N VAL A 42 4.73 -17.21 -0.97
CA VAL A 42 3.45 -17.71 -1.48
C VAL A 42 2.52 -16.55 -1.85
N LYS A 43 2.41 -15.54 -0.98
CA LYS A 43 1.58 -14.36 -1.24
C LYS A 43 2.03 -13.59 -2.48
N GLU A 44 3.33 -13.43 -2.65
CA GLU A 44 3.92 -12.77 -3.82
C GLU A 44 3.69 -13.60 -5.08
N TYR A 45 3.86 -14.91 -5.01
CA TYR A 45 3.62 -15.81 -6.13
C TYR A 45 2.16 -15.78 -6.62
N ILE A 46 1.18 -15.79 -5.70
CA ILE A 46 -0.26 -15.66 -6.02
C ILE A 46 -0.59 -14.25 -6.53
N ARG A 47 0.16 -13.23 -6.12
CA ARG A 47 -0.01 -11.87 -6.63
C ARG A 47 0.56 -11.71 -8.02
N GLU A 48 1.68 -12.35 -8.34
CA GLU A 48 2.32 -12.22 -9.65
C GLU A 48 1.67 -13.12 -10.70
N ASN A 49 1.28 -14.33 -10.33
CA ASN A 49 0.74 -15.35 -11.22
C ASN A 49 -0.74 -15.64 -10.92
N ASP A 50 -1.52 -15.93 -11.96
CA ASP A 50 -2.89 -16.42 -11.81
C ASP A 50 -2.87 -17.93 -11.59
N VAL A 51 -2.73 -18.35 -10.33
CA VAL A 51 -2.50 -19.73 -9.90
C VAL A 51 -3.56 -20.21 -8.94
N ASN A 52 -3.92 -21.49 -9.00
CA ASN A 52 -4.88 -22.07 -8.07
C ASN A 52 -4.18 -22.57 -6.78
N GLU A 53 -4.95 -22.84 -5.72
CA GLU A 53 -4.41 -23.37 -4.46
C GLU A 53 -3.59 -24.66 -4.66
N TYR A 54 -3.97 -25.46 -5.66
CA TYR A 54 -3.28 -26.70 -6.00
C TYR A 54 -1.89 -26.43 -6.59
N ASP A 55 -1.77 -25.47 -7.51
CA ASP A 55 -0.51 -25.13 -8.15
C ASP A 55 0.48 -24.56 -7.14
N VAL A 56 -0.01 -23.69 -6.24
CA VAL A 56 0.76 -23.16 -5.11
C VAL A 56 1.24 -24.28 -4.20
N ALA A 57 0.34 -25.23 -3.86
CA ALA A 57 0.67 -26.37 -3.01
C ALA A 57 1.76 -27.26 -3.63
N GLN A 58 1.69 -27.51 -4.95
CA GLN A 58 2.72 -28.26 -5.67
C GLN A 58 4.04 -27.51 -5.73
N HIS A 59 4.02 -26.21 -6.04
CA HIS A 59 5.22 -25.39 -6.17
C HIS A 59 6.00 -25.31 -4.85
N PHE A 60 5.31 -24.96 -3.77
CA PHE A 60 5.91 -24.77 -2.45
C PHE A 60 5.98 -26.05 -1.61
N HIS A 61 5.50 -27.18 -2.14
CA HIS A 61 5.45 -28.47 -1.43
C HIS A 61 4.73 -28.38 -0.08
N ILE A 62 3.68 -27.56 0.00
CA ILE A 62 2.85 -27.36 1.19
C ILE A 62 1.48 -28.00 1.01
N PRO A 63 0.79 -28.41 2.09
CA PRO A 63 -0.56 -28.92 1.96
C PRO A 63 -1.52 -27.82 1.46
N HIS A 64 -2.32 -28.13 0.43
CA HIS A 64 -3.32 -27.21 -0.13
C HIS A 64 -4.31 -26.66 0.92
N MET A 65 -4.59 -27.46 1.97
CA MET A 65 -5.40 -27.03 3.12
C MET A 65 -4.82 -25.82 3.85
N GLN A 66 -3.49 -25.67 3.89
CA GLN A 66 -2.82 -24.53 4.52
C GLN A 66 -3.00 -23.27 3.69
N VAL A 67 -2.88 -23.36 2.36
CA VAL A 67 -3.19 -22.25 1.44
C VAL A 67 -4.65 -21.83 1.59
N LYS A 68 -5.57 -22.81 1.60
CA LYS A 68 -7.00 -22.57 1.78
C LYS A 68 -7.33 -21.92 3.13
N LYS A 69 -6.61 -22.30 4.19
CA LYS A 69 -6.73 -21.67 5.51
C LYS A 69 -6.30 -20.20 5.46
N TRP A 70 -5.17 -19.89 4.84
CA TRP A 70 -4.71 -18.50 4.70
C TRP A 70 -5.66 -17.62 3.88
N ILE A 71 -6.28 -18.17 2.83
CA ILE A 71 -7.31 -17.49 2.05
C ILE A 71 -8.57 -17.27 2.93
N ARG A 72 -9.03 -18.30 3.64
CA ARG A 72 -10.21 -18.19 4.53
C ARG A 72 -10.01 -17.19 5.67
N GLU A 73 -8.79 -17.08 6.18
CA GLU A 73 -8.40 -16.10 7.21
C GLU A 73 -8.24 -14.67 6.64
N GLY A 74 -8.37 -14.47 5.33
CA GLY A 74 -8.17 -13.18 4.68
C GLY A 74 -6.72 -12.70 4.67
N ARG A 75 -5.76 -13.60 4.90
CA ARG A 75 -4.32 -13.26 4.92
C ARG A 75 -3.72 -13.21 3.52
N ILE A 76 -4.32 -13.95 2.58
CA ILE A 76 -4.01 -13.99 1.16
C ILE A 76 -5.28 -13.68 0.38
N GLU A 77 -5.16 -12.77 -0.58
CA GLU A 77 -6.22 -12.42 -1.52
C GLU A 77 -5.72 -12.71 -2.94
N TYR A 78 -6.59 -13.26 -3.78
CA TYR A 78 -6.30 -13.37 -5.19
C TYR A 78 -6.21 -11.97 -5.80
N LYS A 79 -5.53 -11.87 -6.95
CA LYS A 79 -5.58 -10.65 -7.76
C LYS A 79 -7.04 -10.35 -8.06
N ASP A 80 -7.57 -9.36 -7.35
CA ASP A 80 -8.82 -8.78 -7.72
C ASP A 80 -8.58 -8.00 -9.03
N ASP A 81 -9.28 -8.39 -10.08
CA ASP A 81 -9.28 -7.68 -11.37
C ASP A 81 -9.88 -6.25 -11.21
N HIS A 82 -10.29 -5.87 -10.00
CA HIS A 82 -10.60 -4.50 -9.59
C HIS A 82 -9.38 -3.57 -9.46
N LEU A 83 -8.21 -3.94 -10.01
CA LEU A 83 -7.27 -2.93 -10.53
C LEU A 83 -7.74 -2.31 -11.85
N ASN A 84 -9.04 -2.35 -12.17
CA ASN A 84 -9.68 -1.28 -12.89
C ASN A 84 -9.70 -0.03 -12.00
N THR A 85 -8.51 0.58 -11.89
CA THR A 85 -8.27 1.98 -11.56
C THR A 85 -9.57 2.76 -11.76
N ILE A 86 -10.19 3.24 -10.68
CA ILE A 86 -11.28 4.21 -10.75
C ILE A 86 -10.66 5.43 -11.43
N THR A 87 -10.64 5.38 -12.75
CA THR A 87 -10.17 6.44 -13.59
C THR A 87 -11.35 7.38 -13.54
N MET A 88 -11.27 8.38 -12.66
CA MET A 88 -12.28 9.41 -12.61
C MET A 88 -12.24 10.10 -13.97
N HIS A 89 -13.38 10.25 -14.63
CA HIS A 89 -13.47 10.89 -15.95
C HIS A 89 -14.17 12.24 -15.80
N CYS A 90 -13.72 13.22 -16.58
CA CYS A 90 -14.35 14.53 -16.62
C CYS A 90 -15.80 14.41 -17.10
N THR A 91 -16.76 14.93 -16.34
CA THR A 91 -18.19 14.88 -16.68
C THR A 91 -18.56 15.66 -17.95
N ARG A 92 -17.68 16.54 -18.44
CA ARG A 92 -17.91 17.36 -19.64
C ARG A 92 -17.29 16.78 -20.92
N CYS A 93 -16.11 16.15 -20.83
CA CYS A 93 -15.37 15.70 -22.02
C CYS A 93 -14.86 14.26 -21.94
N GLY A 94 -15.08 13.56 -20.83
CA GLY A 94 -14.63 12.17 -20.64
C GLY A 94 -13.13 11.98 -20.46
N ALA A 95 -12.32 13.05 -20.40
CA ALA A 95 -10.88 12.92 -20.17
C ALA A 95 -10.58 12.36 -18.76
N PRO A 96 -9.54 11.51 -18.59
CA PRO A 96 -9.15 11.02 -17.27
C PRO A 96 -8.69 12.19 -16.39
N ILE A 97 -9.13 12.20 -15.14
CA ILE A 97 -8.82 13.21 -14.14
C ILE A 97 -8.26 12.55 -12.88
N SER A 98 -7.27 13.21 -12.28
CA SER A 98 -6.64 12.75 -11.05
C SER A 98 -7.47 13.05 -9.80
N PHE A 99 -8.31 14.09 -9.85
CA PHE A 99 -9.22 14.49 -8.77
C PHE A 99 -10.35 15.39 -9.30
N GLY A 100 -11.46 15.46 -8.56
CA GLY A 100 -12.61 16.33 -8.88
C GLY A 100 -13.58 15.73 -9.90
N THR A 101 -14.40 16.59 -10.53
CA THR A 101 -15.40 16.19 -11.55
C THR A 101 -15.09 16.74 -12.95
N LEU A 102 -14.18 17.69 -13.08
CA LEU A 102 -13.81 18.35 -14.34
C LEU A 102 -12.29 18.37 -14.52
N CYS A 103 -11.82 18.21 -15.76
CA CYS A 103 -10.40 18.37 -16.07
C CYS A 103 -10.01 19.86 -16.08
N ALA A 104 -8.70 20.15 -15.97
CA ALA A 104 -8.17 21.52 -15.96
C ALA A 104 -8.63 22.37 -17.17
N LYS A 105 -8.82 21.74 -18.34
CA LYS A 105 -9.34 22.40 -19.54
C LYS A 105 -10.81 22.83 -19.38
N CYS A 106 -11.66 21.93 -18.89
CA CYS A 106 -13.09 22.18 -18.72
C CYS A 106 -13.40 23.10 -17.53
N MET A 107 -12.56 23.10 -16.51
CA MET A 107 -12.63 24.02 -15.37
C MET A 107 -12.36 25.46 -15.84
N ARG A 108 -11.24 25.70 -16.52
CA ARG A 108 -10.89 27.03 -17.06
C ARG A 108 -11.98 27.60 -17.98
N GLN A 109 -12.62 26.77 -18.80
CA GLN A 109 -13.71 27.21 -19.67
C GLN A 109 -14.98 27.66 -18.93
N LYS A 110 -15.22 27.19 -17.69
CA LYS A 110 -16.36 27.67 -16.88
C LYS A 110 -16.08 29.05 -16.28
N ASP A 111 -14.82 29.34 -15.95
CA ASP A 111 -14.44 30.61 -15.33
C ASP A 111 -14.42 31.78 -16.31
N VAL A 112 -14.18 31.53 -17.61
CA VAL A 112 -14.14 32.60 -18.64
C VAL A 112 -15.51 33.20 -18.98
N SER A 113 -16.62 32.62 -18.52
CA SER A 113 -17.97 33.13 -18.84
C SER A 113 -18.45 34.29 -17.95
N VAL A 114 -17.67 34.72 -16.94
CA VAL A 114 -18.12 35.75 -15.98
C VAL A 114 -17.45 37.13 -16.18
N HIS A 115 -16.36 37.25 -16.93
CA HIS A 115 -15.78 38.57 -17.24
C HIS A 115 -16.11 39.01 -18.67
N SER A 116 -17.31 39.56 -18.83
CA SER A 116 -17.62 40.45 -19.95
C SER A 116 -18.57 41.53 -19.44
N SER A 117 -17.97 42.59 -18.86
CA SER A 117 -18.41 44.00 -18.89
C SER A 117 -17.92 44.73 -17.64
N ALA A 118 -16.68 45.21 -17.65
CA ALA A 118 -16.30 46.40 -16.89
C ALA A 118 -15.68 47.36 -17.90
N ARG A 119 -16.52 48.27 -18.42
CA ARG A 119 -16.03 49.45 -19.12
C ARG A 119 -15.52 50.39 -18.05
N GLU A 120 -14.24 50.73 -18.10
CA GLU A 120 -13.65 51.77 -17.28
C GLU A 120 -14.16 53.13 -17.79
N ASP A 121 -14.91 53.84 -16.95
CA ASP A 121 -15.28 55.23 -17.19
C ASP A 121 -14.39 56.11 -16.30
N VAL A 122 -13.60 56.96 -16.94
CA VAL A 122 -12.63 57.88 -16.34
C VAL A 122 -13.33 59.21 -16.05
N SER A 123 -13.52 59.52 -14.77
CA SER A 123 -13.77 60.87 -14.22
C SER A 123 -13.89 60.72 -12.70
N ASP A 124 -13.47 61.60 -11.81
CA ASP A 124 -12.80 62.89 -11.85
C ASP A 124 -12.45 63.16 -10.37
N SER A 125 -11.22 63.62 -10.14
CA SER A 125 -10.77 64.49 -9.04
C SER A 125 -11.17 64.26 -7.57
N ARG A 126 -10.11 64.17 -6.72
CA ARG A 126 -9.80 65.10 -5.58
C ARG A 126 -9.54 64.42 -4.22
N MET A 127 -8.29 63.99 -3.98
CA MET A 127 -7.78 63.79 -2.62
C MET A 127 -7.44 65.14 -1.98
N ARG A 128 -7.95 65.38 -0.77
CA ARG A 128 -7.47 66.44 0.13
C ARG A 128 -6.80 65.77 1.32
N PHE A 129 -5.52 66.04 1.53
CA PHE A 129 -4.82 65.76 2.79
C PHE A 129 -5.08 66.91 3.75
N ILE A 130 -5.34 66.60 5.02
CA ILE A 130 -5.29 67.56 6.13
C ILE A 130 -3.90 67.39 6.74
N GLU A 131 -3.14 68.47 6.78
CA GLU A 131 -1.84 68.57 7.46
C GLU A 131 -2.07 69.00 8.92
N ASP A 132 -1.14 68.61 9.79
CA ASP A 132 -1.12 68.61 11.27
C ASP A 132 -1.61 69.90 11.95
#